data_AF-A0A523AHG8-F1
#
_entry.id   AF-A0A523AHG8-F1
#
_cell.length_a   1.000
_cell.length_b   1.000
_cell.length_c   1.000
_cell.angle_alpha   90.00
_cell.angle_beta   90.00
_cell.angle_gamma   90.00
#
_symmetry.space_group_name_H-M   'P 1'
#
loop_
_entity.id
_entity.type
_entity.pdbx_description
1 polymer ?
#
loop_
_entity_poly.entity_id
_entity_poly.type
_entity_poly.pdbx_seq_one_letter_code
_entity_poly.pdbx_strand_id
1 'polypeptide(L)'
;MVTLNGSYSFEVKPGKYTIIAKSKNLIAVENVTVEGNTRFDLILFPELEIPEEVPEIPEMPEEKDYSYFAIFVCLAGIMAIAVLKKRKKKKEEIFPEDLKAVVEVIKANGGRITQKELRKRLGYSEAKMSLIIADLERRGIVEKVRKGRGNIIFLKNP
;
A
#
# COMPACT_ATOMS: atom_id res chain seq x y z
N MET A 1 -44.08 38.16 46.13
CA MET A 1 -43.49 38.85 47.30
C MET A 1 -42.24 39.57 46.83
N VAL A 2 -41.94 40.77 47.36
CA VAL A 2 -40.79 41.59 46.92
C VAL A 2 -40.00 42.00 48.17
N THR A 3 -38.68 42.04 48.08
CA THR A 3 -37.78 42.47 49.17
C THR A 3 -36.89 43.62 48.70
N LEU A 4 -36.62 44.57 49.60
CA LEU A 4 -35.70 45.70 49.34
C LEU A 4 -34.24 45.34 49.59
N ASN A 5 -33.97 44.39 50.50
CA ASN A 5 -32.62 44.09 51.00
C ASN A 5 -32.12 42.70 50.58
N GLY A 6 -32.78 42.06 49.61
CA GLY A 6 -32.38 40.74 49.09
C GLY A 6 -32.65 39.55 50.02
N SER A 7 -33.27 39.77 51.18
CA SER A 7 -33.65 38.72 52.12
C SER A 7 -35.16 38.56 52.22
N TYR A 8 -35.65 37.33 52.25
CA TYR A 8 -37.08 37.03 52.38
C TYR A 8 -37.31 35.80 53.26
N SER A 9 -38.39 35.79 54.03
CA SER A 9 -38.79 34.65 54.88
C SER A 9 -40.30 34.50 54.87
N PHE A 10 -40.76 33.25 54.81
CA PHE A 10 -42.16 32.85 54.81
C PHE A 10 -42.28 31.40 55.26
N GLU A 11 -43.43 31.04 55.82
CA GLU A 11 -43.69 29.70 56.29
C GLU A 11 -44.46 28.89 55.26
N VAL A 12 -44.00 27.67 55.01
CA VAL A 12 -44.66 26.67 54.16
C VAL A 12 -44.70 25.32 54.85
N LYS A 13 -45.65 24.47 54.44
CA LYS A 13 -45.67 23.08 54.91
C LYS A 13 -44.44 22.33 54.41
N PRO A 14 -43.99 21.27 55.09
CA PRO A 14 -42.94 20.41 54.56
C PRO A 14 -43.33 19.83 53.19
N GLY A 15 -42.41 19.90 52.23
CA GLY A 15 -42.69 19.53 50.85
C GLY A 15 -41.60 19.95 49.85
N LYS A 16 -41.80 19.60 48.58
CA LYS A 16 -40.93 20.00 47.48
C LYS A 16 -41.48 21.26 46.81
N TYR A 17 -40.63 22.25 46.63
CA TYR A 17 -40.99 23.55 46.08
C TYR A 17 -39.98 23.99 45.03
N THR A 18 -40.45 24.82 44.10
CA THR A 18 -39.58 25.53 43.17
C THR A 18 -39.53 27.00 43.59
N ILE A 19 -38.34 27.50 43.94
CA ILE A 19 -38.12 28.91 44.23
C ILE A 19 -37.70 29.59 42.93
N ILE A 20 -38.43 30.65 42.55
CA ILE A 20 -38.11 31.51 41.41
C ILE A 20 -37.82 32.90 41.95
N ALA A 21 -36.58 33.35 41.86
CA ALA A 21 -36.17 34.71 42.20
C ALA A 21 -35.85 35.50 40.93
N LYS A 22 -36.37 36.73 40.83
CA LYS A 22 -36.15 37.63 39.70
C LYS A 22 -35.74 39.01 40.19
N SER A 23 -34.72 39.60 39.58
CA SER A 23 -34.29 40.98 39.82
C SER A 23 -33.78 41.59 38.52
N LYS A 24 -34.52 42.55 37.96
CA LYS A 24 -34.26 43.09 36.61
C LYS A 24 -34.12 41.96 35.58
N ASN A 25 -32.95 41.80 34.94
CA ASN A 25 -32.65 40.77 33.93
C ASN A 25 -31.97 39.53 34.54
N LEU A 26 -31.93 39.41 35.87
CA LEU A 26 -31.34 38.28 36.56
C LEU A 26 -32.43 37.35 37.10
N ILE A 27 -32.22 36.04 36.96
CA ILE A 27 -33.12 34.98 37.40
C ILE A 27 -32.35 33.89 38.13
N ALA A 28 -32.98 33.30 39.15
CA ALA A 28 -32.58 32.04 39.76
C ALA A 28 -33.82 31.14 39.85
N VAL A 29 -33.68 29.88 39.46
CA VAL A 29 -34.72 28.85 39.58
C VAL A 29 -34.11 27.64 40.28
N GLU A 30 -34.59 27.35 41.49
CA GLU A 30 -34.08 26.24 42.30
C GLU A 30 -35.20 25.33 42.77
N ASN A 31 -34.98 24.02 42.68
CA ASN A 31 -35.87 23.01 43.25
C ASN A 31 -35.37 22.62 44.63
N VAL A 32 -36.14 22.93 45.66
CA VAL A 32 -35.78 22.73 47.06
C VAL A 32 -36.75 21.80 47.76
N THR A 33 -36.29 21.15 48.82
CA THR A 33 -37.13 20.36 49.72
C THR A 33 -37.09 21.00 51.09
N VAL A 34 -38.26 21.33 51.64
CA VAL A 34 -38.42 21.97 52.95
C VAL A 34 -38.87 20.91 53.95
N GLU A 35 -38.09 20.68 54.99
CA GLU A 35 -38.38 19.70 56.06
C GLU A 35 -38.52 20.36 57.44
N GLY A 36 -38.21 21.66 57.56
CA GLY A 36 -38.24 22.43 58.80
C GLY A 36 -37.83 23.88 58.56
N ASN A 37 -37.14 24.49 59.53
CA ASN A 37 -36.62 25.85 59.38
C ASN A 37 -35.33 25.84 58.53
N THR A 38 -35.49 26.08 57.23
CA THR A 38 -34.39 26.02 56.27
C THR A 38 -34.14 27.38 55.63
N ARG A 39 -32.86 27.73 55.43
CA ARG A 39 -32.44 28.92 54.68
C ARG A 39 -31.78 28.49 53.37
N PHE A 40 -32.17 29.14 52.28
CA PHE A 40 -31.59 28.94 50.96
C PHE A 40 -30.96 30.25 50.48
N ASP A 41 -29.73 30.17 49.96
CA ASP A 41 -29.04 31.32 49.35
C ASP A 41 -29.10 31.16 47.83
N LEU A 42 -29.75 32.12 47.15
CA LEU A 42 -29.96 32.08 45.71
C LEU A 42 -28.96 33.01 45.00
N ILE A 43 -28.26 32.50 44.01
CA ILE A 43 -27.39 33.31 43.13
C ILE A 43 -28.15 33.54 41.82
N LEU A 44 -28.49 34.79 41.54
CA LEU A 44 -29.20 35.15 40.31
C LEU A 44 -28.19 35.35 39.18
N PHE A 45 -28.46 34.72 38.03
CA PHE A 45 -27.68 34.84 36.80
C PHE A 45 -28.49 35.59 35.75
N PRO A 46 -27.83 36.23 34.76
CA PRO A 46 -28.53 36.79 33.61
C PRO A 46 -29.38 35.72 32.92
N GLU A 47 -30.60 36.08 32.54
CA GLU A 47 -31.44 35.23 31.70
C GLU A 47 -30.71 35.02 30.36
N LEU A 48 -30.26 33.78 30.13
CA LEU A 48 -29.52 33.43 28.92
C LEU A 48 -30.51 33.28 27.77
N GLU A 49 -30.38 34.13 26.75
CA GLU A 49 -31.00 33.91 25.45
C GLU A 49 -30.23 32.76 24.78
N ILE A 50 -30.79 31.54 24.85
CA ILE A 50 -30.27 30.41 24.06
C ILE A 50 -30.64 30.72 22.61
N PRO A 51 -29.68 30.87 21.69
CA PRO A 51 -29.99 31.03 20.27
C PRO A 51 -30.83 29.83 19.82
N GLU A 52 -31.98 30.08 19.17
CA GLU A 52 -32.85 29.01 18.65
C GLU A 52 -32.13 28.15 17.59
N GLU A 53 -31.10 28.71 16.95
CA GLU A 53 -30.28 28.05 15.95
C GLU A 53 -28.92 27.68 16.53
N VAL A 54 -28.71 26.37 16.74
CA VAL A 54 -27.37 25.83 17.00
C VAL A 54 -26.60 25.87 15.69
N PRO A 55 -25.42 26.53 15.62
CA PRO A 55 -24.65 26.58 14.39
C PRO A 55 -24.22 25.17 13.95
N GLU A 56 -24.43 24.84 12.68
CA GLU A 56 -23.95 23.58 12.08
C GLU A 56 -22.42 23.55 12.10
N ILE A 57 -21.86 22.54 12.77
CA ILE A 57 -20.41 22.32 12.80
C ILE A 57 -20.02 21.64 11.48
N PRO A 58 -19.05 22.19 10.71
CA PRO A 58 -18.62 21.55 9.47
C PRO A 58 -18.00 20.19 9.75
N GLU A 59 -18.44 19.15 9.04
CA GLU A 59 -17.83 17.82 9.07
C GLU A 59 -16.39 17.91 8.58
N MET A 60 -15.43 17.62 9.45
CA MET A 60 -14.03 17.52 9.04
C MET A 60 -13.85 16.27 8.16
N PRO A 61 -13.12 16.36 7.05
CA PRO A 61 -12.88 15.21 6.19
C PRO A 61 -12.08 14.14 6.95
N GLU A 62 -12.48 12.88 6.80
CA GLU A 62 -11.72 11.74 7.34
C GLU A 62 -10.33 11.66 6.68
N GLU A 63 -9.26 11.72 7.48
CA GLU A 63 -7.90 11.46 7.00
C GLU A 63 -7.74 9.98 6.65
N LYS A 64 -7.44 9.70 5.38
CA LYS A 64 -7.18 8.33 4.91
C LYS A 64 -5.76 7.90 5.28
N ASP A 65 -5.64 6.73 5.91
CA ASP A 65 -4.35 6.10 6.20
C ASP A 65 -3.78 5.40 4.95
N TYR A 66 -2.78 6.03 4.33
CA TYR A 66 -2.10 5.52 3.14
C TYR A 66 -1.03 4.44 3.43
N SER A 67 -0.79 4.09 4.69
CA SER A 67 0.24 3.12 5.09
C SER A 67 0.04 1.74 4.43
N TYR A 68 -1.20 1.24 4.40
CA TYR A 68 -1.53 -0.03 3.75
C TYR A 68 -1.33 -0.01 2.22
N PHE A 69 -1.61 1.14 1.60
CA PHE A 69 -1.43 1.30 0.16
C PHE A 69 0.05 1.23 -0.22
N ALA A 70 0.93 1.86 0.58
CA ALA A 70 2.37 1.78 0.40
C ALA A 70 2.90 0.34 0.51
N ILE A 71 2.42 -0.43 1.50
CA ILE A 71 2.80 -1.85 1.67
C ILE A 71 2.39 -2.68 0.45
N PHE A 72 1.18 -2.46 -0.09
CA PHE A 72 0.69 -3.18 -1.26
C PHE A 72 1.54 -2.90 -2.51
N VAL A 73 1.91 -1.64 -2.75
CA VAL A 73 2.80 -1.26 -3.87
C VAL A 73 4.17 -1.90 -3.74
N CYS A 74 4.73 -1.92 -2.53
CA CYS A 74 6.02 -2.58 -2.25
C CYS A 74 5.95 -4.10 -2.52
N LEU A 75 4.90 -4.78 -2.05
CA LEU A 75 4.71 -6.21 -2.29
C LEU A 75 4.52 -6.53 -3.78
N ALA A 76 3.73 -5.72 -4.50
CA ALA A 76 3.55 -5.86 -5.94
C ALA A 76 4.87 -5.66 -6.70
N GLY A 77 5.69 -4.68 -6.29
CA GLY A 77 7.02 -4.45 -6.84
C GLY A 77 7.97 -5.63 -6.62
N ILE A 78 8.01 -6.19 -5.40
CA ILE A 78 8.83 -7.37 -5.08
C ILE A 78 8.37 -8.58 -5.91
N MET A 79 7.06 -8.81 -6.03
CA MET A 79 6.49 -9.88 -6.85
C MET A 79 6.88 -9.72 -8.33
N ALA A 80 6.78 -8.51 -8.89
CA ALA A 80 7.17 -8.21 -10.26
C ALA A 80 8.67 -8.48 -10.49
N ILE A 81 9.55 -8.04 -9.58
CA ILE A 81 11.00 -8.30 -9.64
C ILE A 81 11.27 -9.81 -9.58
N ALA A 82 10.58 -10.56 -8.71
CA ALA A 82 10.73 -12.01 -8.60
C ALA A 82 10.35 -12.73 -9.90
N VAL A 83 9.24 -12.32 -10.54
CA VAL A 83 8.79 -12.86 -11.84
C VAL A 83 9.80 -12.55 -12.95
N LEU A 84 10.33 -11.32 -12.99
CA LEU A 84 11.35 -10.91 -13.97
C LEU A 84 12.67 -11.70 -13.78
N LYS A 85 13.11 -11.92 -12.53
CA LYS A 85 14.30 -12.74 -12.22
C LYS A 85 14.12 -14.20 -12.64
N LYS A 86 12.94 -14.81 -12.38
CA LYS A 86 12.64 -16.18 -12.81
C LYS A 86 12.70 -16.34 -14.34
N ARG A 87 12.25 -15.33 -15.09
CA ARG A 87 12.35 -15.33 -16.56
C ARG A 87 13.79 -15.27 -17.08
N LYS A 88 14.67 -14.48 -16.46
CA LYS A 88 16.10 -14.42 -16.84
C LYS A 88 16.82 -15.74 -16.53
N LYS A 89 16.61 -16.31 -15.33
CA LYS A 89 17.29 -17.53 -14.90
C LYS A 89 16.97 -18.74 -15.81
N LYS A 90 15.72 -18.90 -16.25
CA LYS A 90 15.33 -19.95 -17.20
C LYS A 90 15.97 -19.79 -18.59
N LYS A 91 16.37 -18.58 -18.99
CA LYS A 91 17.07 -18.34 -20.27
C LYS A 91 18.59 -18.56 -20.15
N GLU A 92 19.15 -18.31 -18.97
CA GLU A 92 20.58 -18.50 -18.66
C GLU A 92 20.96 -19.96 -18.37
N GLU A 93 20.11 -20.74 -17.69
CA GLU A 93 20.38 -22.15 -17.36
C GLU A 93 20.43 -23.07 -18.59
N ILE A 94 19.91 -22.66 -19.74
CA ILE A 94 19.90 -23.47 -20.97
C ILE A 94 21.24 -23.33 -21.75
N PHE A 95 22.11 -22.37 -21.41
CA PHE A 95 23.15 -21.88 -22.35
C PHE A 95 24.63 -21.78 -21.94
N PRO A 96 25.15 -22.35 -20.82
CA PRO A 96 26.61 -22.38 -20.61
C PRO A 96 27.28 -23.68 -21.06
N GLU A 97 26.69 -24.85 -20.73
CA GLU A 97 27.32 -26.16 -20.97
C GLU A 97 27.21 -26.60 -22.43
N ASP A 98 26.02 -26.48 -23.01
CA ASP A 98 25.78 -26.85 -24.42
C ASP A 98 26.63 -26.04 -25.40
N LEU A 99 26.91 -24.76 -25.09
CA LEU A 99 27.78 -23.91 -25.91
C LEU A 99 29.23 -24.40 -25.90
N LYS A 100 29.76 -24.74 -24.71
CA LYS A 100 31.12 -25.27 -24.56
C LYS A 100 31.29 -26.57 -25.31
N ALA A 101 30.33 -27.49 -25.16
CA ALA A 101 30.34 -28.78 -25.86
C ALA A 101 30.38 -28.60 -27.39
N VAL A 102 29.59 -27.66 -27.94
CA VAL A 102 29.63 -27.37 -29.38
C VAL A 102 30.99 -26.81 -29.81
N VAL A 103 31.56 -25.87 -29.06
CA VAL A 103 32.88 -25.28 -29.37
C VAL A 103 33.99 -26.33 -29.31
N GLU A 104 33.98 -27.20 -28.31
CA GLU A 104 34.95 -28.31 -28.17
C GLU A 104 34.89 -29.27 -29.35
N VAL A 105 33.68 -29.65 -29.80
CA VAL A 105 33.52 -30.51 -30.98
C VAL A 105 33.99 -29.80 -32.25
N ILE A 106 33.74 -28.50 -32.41
CA ILE A 106 34.24 -27.72 -33.55
C ILE A 106 35.79 -27.70 -33.52
N LYS A 107 36.41 -27.44 -32.36
CA LYS A 107 37.86 -27.45 -32.18
C LYS A 107 38.48 -28.81 -32.48
N ALA A 108 37.89 -29.89 -31.97
CA ALA A 108 38.34 -31.26 -32.22
C ALA A 108 38.28 -31.68 -33.70
N ASN A 109 37.47 -30.99 -34.53
CA ASN A 109 37.38 -31.21 -35.97
C ASN A 109 38.20 -30.18 -36.79
N GLY A 110 39.23 -29.59 -36.19
CA GLY A 110 40.12 -28.66 -36.89
C GLY A 110 39.49 -27.29 -37.16
N GLY A 111 38.52 -26.88 -36.34
CA GLY A 111 37.88 -25.56 -36.45
C GLY A 111 36.82 -25.45 -37.55
N ARG A 112 36.50 -26.55 -38.24
CA ARG A 112 35.50 -26.58 -39.32
C ARG A 112 34.66 -27.85 -39.24
N ILE A 113 33.34 -27.71 -39.20
CA ILE A 113 32.43 -28.85 -39.17
C ILE A 113 31.08 -28.52 -39.82
N THR A 114 30.38 -29.53 -40.35
CA THR A 114 29.03 -29.33 -40.87
C THR A 114 27.99 -29.34 -39.74
N GLN A 115 26.92 -28.57 -39.89
CA GLN A 115 25.84 -28.55 -38.91
C GLN A 115 25.18 -29.93 -38.72
N LYS A 116 25.10 -30.74 -39.80
CA LYS A 116 24.59 -32.12 -39.75
C LYS A 116 25.46 -33.02 -38.87
N GLU A 117 26.78 -32.85 -38.95
CA GLU A 117 27.72 -33.65 -38.18
C GLU A 117 27.77 -33.24 -36.71
N LEU A 118 27.66 -31.94 -36.41
CA LEU A 118 27.47 -31.45 -35.04
C LEU A 118 26.23 -32.07 -34.38
N ARG A 119 25.11 -32.13 -35.11
CA ARG A 119 23.89 -32.81 -34.63
C ARG A 119 24.11 -34.29 -34.36
N LYS A 120 24.84 -34.98 -35.24
CA LYS A 120 25.10 -36.42 -35.10
C LYS A 120 25.98 -36.72 -33.88
N ARG A 121 26.98 -35.89 -33.59
CA ARG A 121 27.91 -36.09 -32.46
C ARG A 121 27.30 -35.73 -31.11
N LEU A 122 26.53 -34.66 -31.05
CA LEU A 122 25.95 -34.16 -29.79
C LEU A 122 24.53 -34.66 -29.52
N GLY A 123 23.90 -35.33 -30.50
CA GLY A 123 22.52 -35.85 -30.38
C GLY A 123 21.44 -34.76 -30.28
N TYR A 124 21.78 -33.50 -30.56
CA TYR A 124 20.84 -32.38 -30.43
C TYR A 124 19.84 -32.32 -31.58
N SER A 125 18.62 -31.88 -31.25
CA SER A 125 17.58 -31.60 -32.24
C SER A 125 18.00 -30.46 -33.18
N GLU A 126 17.35 -30.38 -34.35
CA GLU A 126 17.65 -29.33 -35.33
C GLU A 126 17.45 -27.92 -34.78
N ALA A 127 16.32 -27.73 -34.08
CA ALA A 127 15.99 -26.46 -33.45
C ALA A 127 17.02 -26.08 -32.38
N LYS A 128 17.42 -27.03 -31.52
CA LYS A 128 18.44 -26.80 -30.48
C LYS A 128 19.79 -26.41 -31.11
N MET A 129 20.24 -27.13 -32.14
CA MET A 129 21.50 -26.83 -32.83
C MET A 129 21.48 -25.47 -33.53
N SER A 130 20.39 -25.13 -34.22
CA SER A 130 20.26 -23.81 -34.88
C SER A 130 20.25 -22.66 -33.88
N LEU A 131 19.64 -22.85 -32.70
CA LEU A 131 19.61 -21.85 -31.64
C LEU A 131 21.01 -21.64 -31.02
N ILE A 132 21.75 -22.73 -30.79
CA ILE A 132 23.14 -22.67 -30.30
C ILE A 132 24.07 -21.99 -31.30
N ILE A 133 24.01 -22.37 -32.57
CA ILE A 133 24.84 -21.75 -33.61
C ILE A 133 24.52 -20.26 -33.74
N ALA A 134 23.25 -19.86 -33.67
CA ALA A 134 22.87 -18.46 -33.71
C ALA A 134 23.43 -17.67 -32.51
N ASP A 135 23.49 -18.26 -31.31
CA ASP A 135 24.09 -17.59 -30.15
C ASP A 135 25.61 -17.49 -30.24
N LEU A 136 26.28 -18.57 -30.69
CA LEU A 136 27.73 -18.56 -30.93
C LEU A 136 28.13 -17.56 -32.04
N GLU A 137 27.30 -17.43 -33.08
CA GLU A 137 27.44 -16.46 -34.16
C GLU A 137 27.27 -15.02 -33.64
N ARG A 138 26.25 -14.77 -32.79
CA ARG A 138 26.07 -13.46 -32.11
C ARG A 138 27.24 -13.09 -31.21
N ARG A 139 27.88 -14.07 -30.56
CA ARG A 139 29.06 -13.88 -29.72
C ARG A 139 30.36 -13.75 -30.52
N GLY A 140 30.32 -13.93 -31.84
CA GLY A 140 31.50 -13.87 -32.71
C GLY A 140 32.45 -15.07 -32.57
N ILE A 141 32.02 -16.17 -31.93
CA ILE A 141 32.86 -17.36 -31.71
C ILE A 141 32.90 -18.23 -32.98
N VAL A 142 31.80 -18.27 -33.73
CA VAL A 142 31.67 -19.07 -34.95
C VAL A 142 31.09 -18.26 -36.09
N GLU A 143 31.37 -18.70 -37.31
CA GLU A 143 30.81 -18.18 -38.55
C GLU A 143 30.10 -19.29 -39.32
N LYS A 144 28.88 -18.99 -39.78
CA LYS A 144 28.06 -19.91 -40.55
C LYS A 144 28.10 -19.53 -42.03
N VAL A 145 28.63 -20.43 -42.86
CA VAL A 145 28.66 -20.27 -44.32
C VAL A 145 27.79 -21.33 -44.97
N ARG A 146 26.94 -20.89 -45.91
CA ARG A 146 26.07 -21.79 -46.68
C ARG A 146 26.88 -22.51 -47.76
N LYS A 147 26.79 -23.84 -47.82
CA LYS A 147 27.39 -24.68 -48.87
C LYS A 147 26.33 -25.66 -49.41
N GLY A 148 25.73 -25.34 -50.55
CA GLY A 148 24.67 -26.14 -51.16
C GLY A 148 23.41 -26.21 -50.30
N ARG A 149 22.93 -27.43 -50.01
CA ARG A 149 21.76 -27.69 -49.13
C ARG A 149 22.10 -27.73 -47.64
N GLY A 150 23.33 -27.37 -47.24
CA GLY A 150 23.78 -27.42 -45.86
C GLY A 150 24.55 -26.18 -45.41
N ASN A 151 24.80 -26.11 -44.11
CA ASN A 151 25.60 -25.07 -43.47
C ASN A 151 26.90 -25.67 -42.93
N ILE A 152 27.99 -24.93 -43.13
CA ILE A 152 29.30 -25.22 -42.56
C ILE A 152 29.59 -24.16 -41.51
N ILE A 153 30.03 -24.63 -40.34
CA ILE A 153 30.38 -23.80 -39.20
C ILE A 153 31.90 -23.75 -39.11
N PHE A 154 32.43 -22.53 -39.03
CA PHE A 154 33.83 -22.22 -38.83
C PHE A 154 34.01 -21.59 -37.47
N LEU A 155 35.10 -21.92 -36.77
CA LEU A 155 35.50 -21.22 -35.58
C LEU A 155 36.17 -19.90 -36.00
N LYS A 156 35.72 -18.76 -35.45
CA LYS A 156 36.18 -17.42 -35.84
C LYS A 156 37.23 -16.83 -34.89
N ASN A 157 37.66 -17.58 -33.87
CA ASN A 157 38.72 -17.17 -32.94
C ASN A 157 39.66 -18.34 -32.63
N PRO A 158 41.00 -18.15 -32.63
CA PRO A 158 41.94 -19.03 -31.94
C PRO A 158 41.70 -19.04 -30.41
#